data_AF-A0A7Y0KHA3-F1
#
_entry.id   AF-A0A7Y0KHA3-F1
#
_cell.length_a   1.000
_cell.length_b   1.000
_cell.length_c   1.000
_cell.angle_alpha   90.00
_cell.angle_beta   90.00
_cell.angle_gamma   90.00
#
_symmetry.space_group_name_H-M   'P 1'
#
loop_
_entity.id
_entity.type
_entity.pdbx_description
1 polymer ?
#
loop_
_entity_poly.entity_id
_entity_poly.type
_entity_poly.pdbx_seq_one_letter_code
_entity_poly.pdbx_strand_id
1 'polypeptide(L)'
;MDRSNVSRLYAVIIGTVTALLLLALVGPATFLTADQYQGYGSAVQAFGVVLALLAAVAAVRSDTRDRRVDRTIGLHRELIDGPVHEARIRLWTHLKPTVGRPECARSRFRDLRTGDLASYSGDEGHTPIEDVNTIFRLFERVEAMRTAGVTDERLLFQLLGRHALWWRSAIIPSENEALDPPLSSFVDWVVGSPRHASVVEMWRAHQDLEFGPPYEPAST
;
A
#
# COMPACT_ATOMS: atom_id res chain seq x y z
N MET A 1 2.17 -17.84 -15.53
CA MET A 1 1.84 -19.20 -15.06
C MET A 1 0.47 -19.55 -15.62
N ASP A 2 0.41 -20.54 -16.51
CA ASP A 2 -0.79 -20.84 -17.29
C ASP A 2 -1.89 -21.42 -16.37
N ARG A 3 -3.11 -20.85 -16.45
CA ARG A 3 -4.26 -21.30 -15.62
C ARG A 3 -4.57 -22.77 -15.82
N SER A 4 -4.22 -23.32 -16.99
CA SER A 4 -4.33 -24.73 -17.34
C SER A 4 -3.45 -25.65 -16.47
N ASN A 5 -2.27 -25.19 -16.04
CA ASN A 5 -1.35 -25.98 -15.22
C ASN A 5 -1.79 -26.00 -13.75
N VAL A 6 -2.39 -24.90 -13.28
CA VAL A 6 -2.92 -24.79 -11.92
C VAL A 6 -4.11 -25.73 -11.72
N SER A 7 -5.05 -25.79 -12.67
CA SER A 7 -6.21 -26.68 -12.57
C SER A 7 -5.83 -28.17 -12.62
N ARG A 8 -4.86 -28.55 -13.46
CA ARG A 8 -4.34 -29.93 -13.52
C ARG A 8 -3.67 -30.36 -12.22
N LEU A 9 -2.87 -29.46 -11.62
CA LEU A 9 -2.23 -29.73 -10.33
C LEU A 9 -3.27 -29.97 -9.22
N TYR A 10 -4.32 -29.15 -9.15
CA TYR A 10 -5.40 -29.36 -8.18
C TYR A 10 -6.14 -30.68 -8.40
N ALA A 11 -6.44 -31.04 -9.65
CA ALA A 11 -7.11 -32.30 -9.96
C ALA A 11 -6.28 -33.52 -9.50
N VAL A 12 -4.96 -33.49 -9.72
CA VAL A 12 -4.05 -34.55 -9.27
C VAL A 12 -4.03 -34.64 -7.74
N ILE A 13 -3.87 -33.52 -7.04
CA ILE A 13 -3.85 -33.48 -5.57
C ILE A 13 -5.16 -34.01 -4.99
N ILE A 14 -6.30 -33.57 -5.50
CA ILE A 14 -7.63 -34.02 -5.05
C ILE A 14 -7.77 -35.53 -5.29
N GLY A 15 -7.39 -36.02 -6.46
CA GLY A 15 -7.42 -37.44 -6.80
C GLY A 15 -6.57 -38.28 -5.85
N THR A 16 -5.32 -37.88 -5.59
CA THR A 16 -4.41 -38.60 -4.70
C THR A 16 -4.91 -38.61 -3.26
N VAL A 17 -5.38 -37.46 -2.74
CA VAL A 17 -5.93 -37.37 -1.38
C VAL A 17 -7.15 -38.26 -1.23
N THR A 18 -8.08 -38.23 -2.21
CA THR A 18 -9.29 -39.06 -2.19
C THR A 18 -8.95 -40.55 -2.21
N ALA A 19 -7.99 -40.96 -3.05
CA ALA A 19 -7.53 -42.33 -3.12
C ALA A 19 -6.91 -42.82 -1.80
N LEU A 20 -6.07 -41.98 -1.16
CA LEU A 20 -5.49 -42.29 0.16
C LEU A 20 -6.55 -42.43 1.24
N LEU A 21 -7.57 -41.55 1.23
CA LEU A 21 -8.67 -41.58 2.19
C LEU A 21 -9.52 -42.84 2.03
N LEU A 22 -9.81 -43.23 0.78
CA LEU A 22 -10.48 -44.50 0.48
C LEU A 22 -9.65 -45.71 0.94
N LEU A 23 -8.34 -45.70 0.67
CA LEU A 23 -7.46 -46.78 1.10
C LEU A 23 -7.40 -46.91 2.63
N ALA A 24 -7.34 -45.78 3.33
CA ALA A 24 -7.34 -45.71 4.78
C ALA A 24 -8.67 -46.17 5.40
N LEU A 25 -9.80 -45.96 4.72
CA LEU A 25 -11.11 -46.43 5.18
C LEU A 25 -11.32 -47.92 4.89
N VAL A 26 -10.97 -48.40 3.69
CA VAL A 26 -11.25 -49.78 3.25
C VAL A 26 -10.28 -50.79 3.86
N GLY A 27 -9.00 -50.44 4.03
CA GLY A 27 -7.98 -51.37 4.54
C GLY A 27 -8.27 -51.93 5.95
N PRO A 28 -8.65 -51.11 6.94
CA PRO A 28 -8.96 -51.58 8.29
C PRO A 28 -10.27 -52.38 8.39
N ALA A 29 -11.16 -52.29 7.40
CA ALA A 29 -12.48 -52.93 7.44
C ALA A 29 -12.40 -54.47 7.52
N THR A 30 -11.29 -55.07 7.07
CA THR A 30 -11.09 -56.53 7.13
C THR A 30 -10.52 -57.03 8.46
N PHE A 31 -10.06 -56.12 9.34
CA PHE A 31 -9.35 -56.48 10.57
C PHE A 31 -10.03 -55.98 11.85
N LEU A 32 -10.94 -55.02 11.75
CA LEU A 32 -11.64 -54.42 12.90
C LEU A 32 -13.03 -55.01 13.10
N THR A 33 -13.46 -55.12 14.37
CA THR A 33 -14.86 -55.41 14.71
C THR A 33 -15.77 -54.22 14.37
N ALA A 34 -17.08 -54.45 14.27
CA ALA A 34 -18.04 -53.42 13.86
C ALA A 34 -17.97 -52.14 14.72
N ASP A 35 -17.90 -52.29 16.04
CA ASP A 35 -17.81 -51.16 16.98
C ASP A 35 -16.50 -50.37 16.82
N GLN A 36 -15.38 -51.08 16.63
CA GLN A 36 -14.07 -50.47 16.40
C GLN A 36 -14.01 -49.73 15.06
N TYR A 37 -14.63 -50.30 14.03
CA TYR A 37 -14.70 -49.69 12.71
C TYR A 37 -15.54 -48.41 12.70
N GLN A 38 -16.66 -48.38 13.43
CA GLN A 38 -17.46 -47.18 13.60
C GLN A 38 -16.68 -46.06 14.31
N GLY A 39 -15.95 -46.40 15.37
CA GLY A 39 -15.06 -45.45 16.06
C GLY A 39 -13.95 -44.91 15.14
N TYR A 40 -13.33 -45.79 14.35
CA TYR A 40 -12.30 -45.41 13.37
C TYR A 40 -12.86 -44.49 12.27
N GLY A 41 -14.01 -44.83 11.68
CA GLY A 41 -14.66 -44.02 10.66
C GLY A 41 -15.01 -42.62 11.16
N SER A 42 -15.50 -42.51 12.40
CA SER A 42 -15.78 -41.22 13.05
C SER A 42 -14.50 -40.39 13.22
N ALA A 43 -13.39 -41.03 13.64
CA ALA A 43 -12.09 -40.37 13.78
C ALA A 43 -11.54 -39.87 12.44
N VAL A 44 -11.63 -40.68 11.38
CA VAL A 44 -11.21 -40.30 10.02
C VAL A 44 -12.06 -39.13 9.50
N GLN A 45 -13.38 -39.17 9.70
CA GLN A 45 -14.27 -38.09 9.31
C GLN A 45 -13.93 -36.78 10.05
N ALA A 46 -13.74 -36.85 11.38
CA ALA A 46 -13.34 -35.69 12.18
C ALA A 46 -12.02 -35.10 11.68
N PHE A 47 -11.03 -35.94 11.41
CA PHE A 47 -9.75 -35.50 10.86
C PHE A 47 -9.90 -34.83 9.48
N GLY A 48 -10.74 -35.41 8.60
CA GLY A 48 -11.07 -34.82 7.30
C GLY A 48 -11.70 -33.43 7.42
N VAL A 49 -12.63 -33.24 8.36
CA VAL A 49 -13.24 -31.93 8.65
C VAL A 49 -12.19 -30.91 9.11
N VAL A 50 -11.27 -31.31 10.00
CA VAL A 50 -10.19 -30.43 10.46
C VAL A 50 -9.28 -30.00 9.30
N LEU A 51 -8.88 -30.93 8.43
CA LEU A 51 -8.07 -30.61 7.26
C LEU A 51 -8.81 -29.67 6.28
N ALA A 52 -10.10 -29.92 6.02
CA ALA A 52 -10.91 -29.07 5.17
C ALA A 52 -11.03 -27.64 5.73
N LEU A 53 -11.22 -27.50 7.05
CA LEU A 53 -11.24 -26.20 7.72
C LEU A 53 -9.89 -25.48 7.60
N LEU A 54 -8.77 -26.18 7.80
CA LEU A 54 -7.44 -25.59 7.63
C LEU A 54 -7.20 -25.10 6.20
N ALA A 55 -7.61 -25.88 5.20
CA ALA A 55 -7.52 -25.49 3.80
C ALA A 55 -8.41 -24.27 3.48
N ALA A 56 -9.64 -24.23 4.01
CA ALA A 56 -10.54 -23.09 3.85
C ALA A 56 -9.97 -21.81 4.47
N VAL A 57 -9.41 -21.90 5.69
CA VAL A 57 -8.74 -20.76 6.35
C VAL A 57 -7.53 -20.29 5.54
N ALA A 58 -6.72 -21.21 5.01
CA ALA A 58 -5.59 -20.88 4.15
C ALA A 58 -6.03 -20.17 2.86
N ALA A 59 -7.10 -20.65 2.21
CA ALA A 59 -7.67 -20.03 1.03
C ALA A 59 -8.18 -18.60 1.31
N VAL A 60 -8.90 -18.40 2.42
CA VAL A 60 -9.37 -17.06 2.85
C VAL A 60 -8.19 -16.13 3.14
N ARG A 61 -7.12 -16.62 3.77
CA ARG A 61 -5.89 -15.83 4.01
C ARG A 61 -5.19 -15.44 2.71
N SER A 62 -5.18 -16.32 1.71
CA SER A 62 -4.62 -16.00 0.39
C SER A 62 -5.46 -14.93 -0.31
N ASP A 63 -6.78 -15.11 -0.38
CA ASP A 63 -7.69 -14.17 -1.04
C ASP A 63 -7.67 -12.78 -0.37
N THR A 64 -7.62 -12.74 0.97
CA THR A 64 -7.46 -11.46 1.69
C THR A 64 -6.14 -10.77 1.39
N ARG A 65 -5.05 -11.52 1.22
CA ARG A 65 -3.74 -10.98 0.82
C ARG A 65 -3.77 -10.45 -0.61
N ASP A 66 -4.33 -11.19 -1.55
CA ASP A 66 -4.40 -10.78 -2.96
C ASP A 66 -5.22 -9.49 -3.09
N ARG A 67 -6.36 -9.40 -2.41
CA ARG A 67 -7.16 -8.16 -2.35
C ARG A 67 -6.41 -6.99 -1.73
N ARG A 68 -5.58 -7.22 -0.71
CA ARG A 68 -4.73 -6.18 -0.10
C ARG A 68 -3.69 -5.65 -1.09
N VAL A 69 -3.06 -6.55 -1.84
CA VAL A 69 -2.11 -6.21 -2.90
C VAL A 69 -2.80 -5.41 -3.99
N ASP A 70 -3.95 -5.87 -4.49
CA ASP A 70 -4.70 -5.18 -5.55
C ASP A 70 -5.13 -3.77 -5.14
N ARG A 71 -5.62 -3.58 -3.91
CA ARG A 71 -5.97 -2.25 -3.39
C ARG A 71 -4.76 -1.33 -3.31
N THR A 72 -3.61 -1.86 -2.90
CA THR A 72 -2.35 -1.10 -2.83
C THR A 72 -1.87 -0.68 -4.22
N ILE A 73 -1.96 -1.58 -5.19
CA ILE A 73 -1.67 -1.28 -6.60
C ILE A 73 -2.67 -0.24 -7.14
N GLY A 74 -3.95 -0.34 -6.76
CA GLY A 74 -4.98 0.65 -7.10
C GLY A 74 -4.63 2.06 -6.64
N LEU A 75 -4.25 2.22 -5.36
CA LEU A 75 -3.80 3.50 -4.82
C LEU A 75 -2.56 4.05 -5.55
N HIS A 76 -1.61 3.17 -5.90
CA HIS A 76 -0.45 3.58 -6.69
C HIS A 76 -0.83 4.00 -8.11
N ARG A 77 -1.74 3.27 -8.77
CA ARG A 77 -2.28 3.63 -10.09
C ARG A 77 -2.95 4.98 -10.08
N GLU A 78 -3.76 5.28 -9.06
CA GLU A 78 -4.35 6.62 -8.90
C GLU A 78 -3.28 7.71 -8.80
N LEU A 79 -2.13 7.43 -8.18
CA LEU A 79 -1.04 8.40 -8.12
C LEU A 79 -0.33 8.60 -9.46
N ILE A 80 -0.11 7.51 -10.23
CA ILE A 80 0.69 7.54 -11.48
C ILE A 80 -0.14 7.80 -12.75
N ASP A 81 -1.45 7.62 -12.70
CA ASP A 81 -2.36 7.84 -13.81
C ASP A 81 -3.57 8.71 -13.38
N GLY A 82 -4.19 9.41 -14.34
CA GLY A 82 -5.42 10.17 -14.12
C GLY A 82 -5.24 11.52 -13.40
N PRO A 83 -6.31 12.05 -12.76
CA PRO A 83 -6.32 13.44 -12.28
C PRO A 83 -5.28 13.74 -11.20
N VAL A 84 -4.98 12.78 -10.31
CA VAL A 84 -3.97 12.99 -9.26
C VAL A 84 -2.57 13.02 -9.86
N HIS A 85 -2.31 12.21 -10.89
CA HIS A 85 -1.06 12.27 -11.63
C HIS A 85 -0.87 13.62 -12.31
N GLU A 86 -1.89 14.11 -13.02
CA GLU A 86 -1.86 15.40 -13.70
C GLU A 86 -1.63 16.55 -12.70
N ALA A 87 -2.37 16.56 -11.59
CA ALA A 87 -2.19 17.51 -10.49
C ALA A 87 -0.76 17.48 -9.93
N ARG A 88 -0.23 16.28 -9.69
CA ARG A 88 1.16 16.09 -9.26
C ARG A 88 2.16 16.66 -10.27
N ILE A 89 1.99 16.41 -11.57
CA ILE A 89 2.94 16.87 -12.58
C ILE A 89 2.92 18.40 -12.71
N ARG A 90 1.73 19.01 -12.73
CA ARG A 90 1.60 20.48 -12.74
C ARG A 90 2.26 21.10 -11.51
N LEU A 91 1.89 20.61 -10.33
CA LEU A 91 2.41 21.13 -9.08
C LEU A 91 3.92 20.90 -8.93
N TRP A 92 4.42 19.70 -9.28
CA TRP A 92 5.85 19.43 -9.28
C TRP A 92 6.62 20.37 -10.21
N THR A 93 6.08 20.62 -11.41
CA THR A 93 6.71 21.54 -12.38
C THR A 93 6.73 22.97 -11.86
N HIS A 94 5.65 23.38 -11.20
CA HIS A 94 5.51 24.71 -10.58
C HIS A 94 6.44 24.94 -9.39
N LEU A 95 6.67 23.88 -8.60
CA LEU A 95 7.58 23.91 -7.44
C LEU A 95 9.04 23.63 -7.83
N LYS A 96 9.32 23.13 -9.03
CA LYS A 96 10.70 22.81 -9.41
C LYS A 96 11.53 24.11 -9.50
N PRO A 97 12.74 24.16 -8.91
CA PRO A 97 13.65 25.27 -9.11
C PRO A 97 13.87 25.54 -10.59
N THR A 98 13.62 26.76 -11.03
CA THR A 98 13.84 27.22 -12.41
C THR A 98 14.93 28.28 -12.43
N VAL A 99 15.59 28.45 -13.59
CA VAL A 99 16.62 29.48 -13.78
C VAL A 99 15.96 30.85 -13.56
N GLY A 100 16.30 31.51 -12.44
CA GLY A 100 15.69 32.78 -12.00
C GLY A 100 14.82 32.69 -10.74
N ARG A 101 14.46 31.49 -10.27
CA ARG A 101 13.82 31.22 -8.96
C ARG A 101 14.49 30.01 -8.29
N PRO A 102 15.68 30.17 -7.70
CA PRO A 102 16.41 29.07 -7.08
C PRO A 102 15.74 28.53 -5.80
N GLU A 103 14.80 29.29 -5.22
CA GLU A 103 14.20 28.99 -3.92
C GLU A 103 13.00 28.03 -3.97
N CYS A 104 12.45 27.70 -5.15
CA CYS A 104 11.12 27.08 -5.23
C CYS A 104 11.00 25.62 -4.75
N ALA A 105 12.07 24.95 -4.34
CA ALA A 105 11.97 23.54 -3.96
C ALA A 105 11.08 23.29 -2.72
N ARG A 106 11.02 24.25 -1.78
CA ARG A 106 10.14 24.16 -0.60
C ARG A 106 9.23 25.38 -0.55
N SER A 107 7.94 25.16 -0.42
CA SER A 107 6.93 26.22 -0.37
C SER A 107 6.06 26.05 0.87
N ARG A 108 5.69 27.17 1.51
CA ARG A 108 4.69 27.11 2.58
C ARG A 108 3.33 26.89 1.94
N PHE A 109 2.47 26.13 2.59
CA PHE A 109 1.11 25.89 2.09
C PHE A 109 0.37 27.20 1.79
N ARG A 110 0.54 28.22 2.65
CA ARG A 110 -0.03 29.56 2.47
C ARG A 110 0.39 30.22 1.14
N ASP A 111 1.62 30.01 0.67
CA ASP A 111 2.13 30.64 -0.54
C ASP A 111 1.43 30.08 -1.80
N LEU A 112 0.99 28.82 -1.73
CA LEU A 112 0.21 28.15 -2.78
C LEU A 112 -1.24 28.65 -2.84
N ARG A 113 -1.71 29.28 -1.76
CA ARG A 113 -3.04 29.90 -1.67
C ARG A 113 -3.01 31.39 -1.98
N THR A 114 -1.98 32.08 -1.50
CA THR A 114 -1.83 33.53 -1.59
C THR A 114 -0.37 33.87 -1.87
N GLY A 115 -0.07 34.50 -3.00
CA GLY A 115 1.29 34.94 -3.35
C GLY A 115 1.68 34.57 -4.78
N ASP A 116 2.98 34.63 -5.06
CA ASP A 116 3.56 34.38 -6.39
C ASP A 116 3.44 32.92 -6.86
N LEU A 117 3.01 32.03 -5.96
CA LEU A 117 2.77 30.62 -6.23
C LEU A 117 1.28 30.27 -6.25
N ALA A 118 0.37 31.25 -6.18
CA ALA A 118 -1.08 31.00 -6.13
C ALA A 118 -1.70 30.61 -7.48
N SER A 119 -0.98 30.80 -8.58
CA SER A 119 -1.44 30.50 -9.94
C SER A 119 -0.33 29.87 -10.78
N TYR A 120 -0.71 28.95 -11.66
CA TYR A 120 0.20 28.42 -12.67
C TYR A 120 0.45 29.45 -13.78
N SER A 121 1.65 29.46 -14.35
CA SER A 121 1.95 30.29 -15.52
C SER A 121 1.25 29.74 -16.76
N GLY A 122 0.20 30.40 -17.23
CA GLY A 122 -0.46 30.08 -18.51
C GLY A 122 -1.50 28.94 -18.46
N ASP A 123 -1.94 28.53 -17.27
CA ASP A 123 -3.05 27.57 -17.09
C ASP A 123 -4.15 28.24 -16.25
N GLU A 124 -5.26 28.63 -16.90
CA GLU A 124 -6.38 29.32 -16.25
C GLU A 124 -7.39 28.36 -15.60
N GLY A 125 -7.28 27.04 -15.86
CA GLY A 125 -8.28 26.07 -15.41
C GLY A 125 -7.98 25.43 -14.06
N HIS A 126 -6.74 25.52 -13.58
CA HIS A 126 -6.26 24.79 -12.42
C HIS A 126 -5.44 25.69 -11.50
N THR A 127 -5.50 25.43 -10.20
CA THR A 127 -4.72 26.16 -9.21
C THR A 127 -3.79 25.24 -8.42
N PRO A 128 -2.61 25.73 -8.00
CA PRO A 128 -1.70 25.00 -7.12
C PRO A 128 -2.37 24.47 -5.86
N ILE A 129 -3.28 25.25 -5.26
CA ILE A 129 -4.01 24.84 -4.06
C ILE A 129 -4.98 23.68 -4.32
N GLU A 130 -5.68 23.65 -5.46
CA GLU A 130 -6.56 22.54 -5.83
C GLU A 130 -5.76 21.26 -6.07
N ASP A 131 -4.60 21.37 -6.72
CA ASP A 131 -3.74 20.24 -7.01
C ASP A 131 -3.11 19.65 -5.73
N VAL A 132 -2.63 20.50 -4.82
CA VAL A 132 -2.19 20.06 -3.48
C VAL A 132 -3.30 19.32 -2.75
N ASN A 133 -4.51 19.90 -2.71
CA ASN A 133 -5.64 19.28 -2.04
C ASN A 133 -6.01 17.92 -2.67
N THR A 134 -5.89 17.80 -3.99
CA THR A 134 -6.10 16.54 -4.70
C THR A 134 -5.10 15.47 -4.26
N ILE A 135 -3.83 15.84 -4.11
CA ILE A 135 -2.77 14.94 -3.60
C ILE A 135 -3.00 14.59 -2.13
N PHE A 136 -3.37 15.56 -1.29
CA PHE A 136 -3.62 15.32 0.14
C PHE A 136 -4.82 14.41 0.36
N ARG A 137 -5.89 14.56 -0.42
CA ARG A 137 -7.04 13.64 -0.40
C ARG A 137 -6.66 12.21 -0.79
N LEU A 138 -5.69 12.03 -1.70
CA LEU A 138 -5.16 10.70 -1.96
C LEU A 138 -4.49 10.13 -0.71
N PHE A 139 -3.61 10.89 -0.04
CA PHE A 139 -2.93 10.41 1.17
C PHE A 139 -3.88 10.21 2.36
N GLU A 140 -4.96 10.97 2.46
CA GLU A 140 -6.06 10.71 3.39
C GLU A 140 -6.69 9.33 3.16
N ARG A 141 -7.01 9.00 1.90
CA ARG A 141 -7.51 7.66 1.55
C ARG A 141 -6.48 6.57 1.83
N VAL A 142 -5.21 6.80 1.49
CA VAL A 142 -4.11 5.86 1.75
C VAL A 142 -4.03 5.55 3.24
N GLU A 143 -4.06 6.58 4.09
CA GLU A 143 -3.98 6.43 5.54
C GLU A 143 -5.23 5.73 6.11
N ALA A 144 -6.42 6.10 5.66
CA ALA A 144 -7.67 5.43 6.06
C ALA A 144 -7.66 3.93 5.70
N MET A 145 -7.16 3.58 4.50
CA MET A 145 -7.07 2.18 4.06
C MET A 145 -5.97 1.41 4.80
N ARG A 146 -4.85 2.07 5.12
CA ARG A 146 -3.77 1.48 5.91
C ARG A 146 -4.22 1.16 7.32
N THR A 147 -4.81 2.13 8.02
CA THR A 147 -5.32 1.98 9.39
C THR A 147 -6.43 0.92 9.48
N ALA A 148 -7.26 0.79 8.44
CA ALA A 148 -8.26 -0.28 8.33
C ALA A 148 -7.67 -1.69 8.04
N GLY A 149 -6.35 -1.81 7.82
CA GLY A 149 -5.70 -3.10 7.54
C GLY A 149 -6.13 -3.74 6.22
N VAL A 150 -6.56 -2.91 5.24
CA VAL A 150 -7.05 -3.39 3.93
C VAL A 150 -6.01 -3.27 2.82
N THR A 151 -4.81 -2.77 3.11
CA THR A 151 -3.66 -2.68 2.20
C THR A 151 -2.53 -3.65 2.58
N ASP A 152 -1.64 -3.92 1.64
CA ASP A 152 -0.37 -4.59 1.92
C ASP A 152 0.66 -3.54 2.32
N GLU A 153 0.97 -3.46 3.63
CA GLU A 153 1.84 -2.42 4.19
C GLU A 153 3.22 -2.36 3.53
N ARG A 154 3.83 -3.51 3.23
CA ARG A 154 5.16 -3.56 2.64
C ARG A 154 5.14 -2.96 1.24
N LEU A 155 4.17 -3.37 0.42
CA LEU A 155 4.03 -2.85 -0.93
C LEU A 155 3.61 -1.37 -0.92
N LEU A 156 2.77 -0.97 0.03
CA LEU A 156 2.31 0.41 0.18
C LEU A 156 3.49 1.35 0.45
N PHE A 157 4.38 0.95 1.36
CA PHE A 157 5.63 1.67 1.59
C PHE A 157 6.49 1.77 0.33
N GLN A 158 6.72 0.65 -0.36
CA GLN A 158 7.58 0.61 -1.55
C GLN A 158 7.05 1.51 -2.68
N LEU A 159 5.73 1.58 -2.86
CA LEU A 159 5.11 2.31 -3.96
C LEU A 159 4.80 3.78 -3.64
N LEU A 160 4.46 4.10 -2.39
CA LEU A 160 3.98 5.44 -2.02
C LEU A 160 4.87 6.17 -1.01
N GLY A 161 5.74 5.45 -0.28
CA GLY A 161 6.56 6.05 0.79
C GLY A 161 7.45 7.18 0.29
N ARG A 162 8.15 6.98 -0.84
CA ARG A 162 8.98 8.04 -1.44
C ARG A 162 8.16 9.27 -1.86
N HIS A 163 6.96 9.07 -2.39
CA HIS A 163 6.10 10.18 -2.79
C HIS A 163 5.60 10.97 -1.59
N ALA A 164 5.18 10.28 -0.51
CA ALA A 164 4.78 10.92 0.72
C ALA A 164 5.91 11.79 1.31
N LEU A 165 7.11 11.21 1.41
CA LEU A 165 8.29 11.92 1.90
C LEU A 165 8.62 13.16 1.04
N TRP A 166 8.53 13.03 -0.28
CA TRP A 166 8.74 14.14 -1.20
C TRP A 166 7.73 15.27 -0.97
N TRP A 167 6.43 14.96 -0.96
CA TRP A 167 5.38 15.97 -0.77
C TRP A 167 5.44 16.64 0.60
N ARG A 168 5.76 15.88 1.65
CA ARG A 168 5.95 16.42 3.00
C ARG A 168 7.14 17.37 3.10
N SER A 169 8.13 17.20 2.23
CA SER A 169 9.30 18.06 2.13
C SER A 169 9.05 19.30 1.29
N ALA A 170 8.31 19.13 0.19
CA ALA A 170 8.00 20.20 -0.75
C ALA A 170 7.01 21.20 -0.15
N ILE A 171 6.08 20.75 0.69
CA ILE A 171 5.01 21.56 1.26
C ILE A 171 5.21 21.66 2.78
N ILE A 172 5.60 22.84 3.24
CA ILE A 172 5.77 23.13 4.66
C ILE A 172 4.39 23.52 5.24
N PRO A 173 3.89 22.79 6.25
CA PRO A 173 2.66 23.17 6.95
C PRO A 173 2.81 24.57 7.55
N SER A 174 1.75 25.39 7.49
CA SER A 174 1.73 26.65 8.22
C SER A 174 1.27 26.40 9.67
N GLU A 175 1.81 27.15 10.64
CA GLU A 175 1.60 26.93 12.09
C GLU A 175 0.12 26.89 12.52
N ASN A 176 -0.79 27.45 11.70
CA ASN A 176 -2.22 27.57 12.00
C ASN A 176 -3.13 26.75 11.06
N GLU A 177 -2.58 25.98 10.10
CA GLU A 177 -3.40 25.18 9.19
C GLU A 177 -3.33 23.70 9.57
N ALA A 178 -4.44 23.18 10.11
CA ALA A 178 -4.63 21.77 10.46
C ALA A 178 -4.73 20.83 9.22
N LEU A 179 -4.10 21.18 8.10
CA LEU A 179 -4.33 20.59 6.78
C LEU A 179 -3.49 19.34 6.50
N ASP A 180 -2.61 18.92 7.41
CA ASP A 180 -1.66 17.83 7.17
C ASP A 180 -1.75 16.55 8.05
N PRO A 181 -2.80 16.26 8.87
CA PRO A 181 -2.78 15.04 9.69
C PRO A 181 -2.54 13.75 8.90
N PRO A 182 -3.19 13.49 7.74
CA PRO A 182 -3.05 12.19 7.09
C PRO A 182 -1.72 11.97 6.40
N LEU A 183 -1.18 12.97 5.69
CA LEU A 183 0.12 12.85 5.03
C LEU A 183 1.26 12.82 6.07
N SER A 184 1.22 13.68 7.11
CA SER A 184 2.18 13.59 8.20
C SER A 184 2.09 12.24 8.95
N SER A 185 0.89 11.75 9.28
CA SER A 185 0.72 10.42 9.92
C SER A 185 1.30 9.29 9.06
N PHE A 186 1.05 9.33 7.75
CA PHE A 186 1.60 8.33 6.84
C PHE A 186 3.14 8.44 6.76
N VAL A 187 3.70 9.65 6.71
CA VAL A 187 5.16 9.87 6.74
C VAL A 187 5.77 9.39 8.06
N ASP A 188 5.14 9.66 9.20
CA ASP A 188 5.59 9.20 10.50
C ASP A 188 5.62 7.67 10.56
N TRP A 189 4.61 7.00 9.99
CA TRP A 189 4.61 5.55 9.84
C TRP A 189 5.74 5.06 8.91
N VAL A 190 5.97 5.75 7.79
CA VAL A 190 7.07 5.44 6.86
C VAL A 190 8.42 5.52 7.56
N VAL A 191 8.68 6.61 8.28
CA VAL A 191 9.96 6.89 8.96
C VAL A 191 10.13 6.06 10.23
N GLY A 192 9.07 5.82 10.98
CA GLY A 192 9.09 5.12 12.27
C GLY A 192 9.30 3.61 12.17
N SER A 193 9.19 3.02 10.98
CA SER A 193 9.39 1.58 10.77
C SER A 193 10.86 1.24 10.56
N PRO A 194 11.48 0.38 11.42
CA PRO A 194 12.87 -0.05 11.23
C PRO A 194 13.10 -0.80 9.92
N ARG A 195 12.04 -1.41 9.36
CA ARG A 195 12.09 -2.13 8.07
C ARG A 195 12.29 -1.19 6.88
N HIS A 196 12.06 0.11 7.07
CA HIS A 196 12.13 1.13 6.03
C HIS A 196 13.41 1.97 6.10
N ALA A 197 14.25 1.77 7.13
CA ALA A 197 15.36 2.66 7.48
C ALA A 197 16.33 2.90 6.30
N SER A 198 16.76 1.86 5.59
CA SER A 198 17.72 1.99 4.49
C SER A 198 17.18 2.79 3.30
N VAL A 199 15.89 2.65 3.01
CA VAL A 199 15.24 3.38 1.92
C VAL A 199 14.96 4.83 2.32
N VAL A 200 14.59 5.07 3.59
CA VAL A 200 14.43 6.43 4.13
C VAL A 200 15.77 7.16 4.14
N GLU A 201 16.85 6.49 4.54
CA GLU A 201 18.21 7.02 4.50
C GLU A 201 18.65 7.35 3.07
N MET A 202 18.44 6.43 2.13
CA MET A 202 18.70 6.67 0.71
C MET A 202 17.89 7.85 0.18
N TRP A 203 16.62 7.97 0.56
CA TRP A 203 15.80 9.11 0.16
C TRP A 203 16.32 10.42 0.74
N ARG A 204 16.69 10.47 2.03
CA ARG A 204 17.29 11.67 2.66
C ARG A 204 18.56 12.12 1.94
N ALA A 205 19.42 11.18 1.53
CA ALA A 205 20.61 11.50 0.76
C ALA A 205 20.31 12.16 -0.60
N HIS A 206 19.20 11.81 -1.25
CA HIS A 206 18.75 12.47 -2.49
C HIS A 206 17.97 13.76 -2.22
N GLN A 207 17.34 13.89 -1.05
CA GLN A 207 16.54 15.05 -0.69
C GLN A 207 17.36 16.33 -0.71
N ASP A 208 18.60 16.31 -0.20
CA ASP A 208 19.46 17.51 -0.17
C ASP A 208 19.84 17.99 -1.58
N LEU A 209 19.91 17.07 -2.55
CA LEU A 209 20.15 17.43 -3.96
C LEU A 209 18.91 18.06 -4.62
N GLU A 210 17.72 17.62 -4.23
CA GLU A 210 16.45 18.10 -4.82
C GLU A 210 15.92 19.37 -4.14
N PHE A 211 16.10 19.50 -2.83
CA PHE A 211 15.50 20.54 -2.00
C PHE A 211 16.49 21.51 -1.35
N GLY A 212 17.79 21.23 -1.45
CA GLY A 212 18.81 21.97 -0.71
C GLY A 212 18.79 21.66 0.80
N PRO A 213 19.66 22.31 1.58
CA PRO A 213 19.75 22.10 3.03
C PRO A 213 18.41 22.36 3.73
N PRO A 214 18.16 21.76 4.91
CA PRO A 214 16.96 22.00 5.70
C PRO A 214 16.68 23.51 5.86
N TYR A 215 15.40 23.90 5.74
CA TYR A 215 15.01 25.30 5.93
C TYR A 215 15.23 25.65 7.40
N GLU A 216 16.27 26.41 7.70
CA GLU A 216 16.42 27.07 9.00
C GLU A 216 15.57 28.34 8.99
N PRO A 217 14.48 28.42 9.77
CA PRO A 217 13.76 29.68 9.90
C PRO A 217 14.75 30.72 10.40
N ALA A 218 14.85 31.85 9.70
CA ALA A 218 15.66 32.97 10.16
C ALA A 218 15.28 33.26 11.62
N SER A 219 16.26 33.21 12.51
CA SER A 219 16.05 33.49 13.93
C SER A 219 15.57 34.93 14.06
N THR A 220 14.25 35.08 14.22
CA THR A 220 13.58 36.36 14.52
C THR A 220 13.73 36.69 15.99
#